data_AF-A0A961JUP3-F1
#
_entry.id   AF-A0A961JUP3-F1
#
_cell.length_a   1.000
_cell.length_b   1.000
_cell.length_c   1.000
_cell.angle_alpha   90.00
_cell.angle_beta   90.00
_cell.angle_gamma   90.00
#
_symmetry.space_group_name_H-M   'P 1'
#
loop_
_entity.id
_entity.type
_entity.pdbx_description
1 polymer ?
#
loop_
_entity_poly.entity_id
_entity_poly.type
_entity_poly.pdbx_seq_one_letter_code
_entity_poly.pdbx_strand_id
1 'polypeptide(L)' 'GVQRVVAIASGKGGVGKSTVASNLATALAAQGRKVGLLDADVLGPSQQLMMGTKEKPKSDDGKIMDPVVA' A
#
# COMPACT_ATOMS: atom_id res chain seq x y z
N GLY A 1 0.50 -17.85 -0.22
CA GLY A 1 0.69 -16.90 0.91
C GLY A 1 1.78 -15.90 0.59
N VAL A 2 1.92 -14.86 1.41
CA VAL A 2 2.96 -13.81 1.24
C VAL A 2 4.33 -14.39 1.61
N GLN A 3 5.31 -14.26 0.71
CA GLN A 3 6.67 -14.79 0.92
C GLN A 3 7.54 -13.84 1.77
N ARG A 4 7.33 -12.53 1.64
CA ARG A 4 8.14 -11.49 2.30
C ARG A 4 7.23 -10.31 2.67
N VAL A 5 7.48 -9.74 3.85
CA VAL A 5 6.82 -8.53 4.34
C VAL A 5 7.90 -7.48 4.58
N VAL A 6 7.69 -6.28 4.03
CA VAL A 6 8.59 -5.12 4.22
C VAL A 6 7.78 -4.02 4.88
N ALA A 7 8.15 -3.66 6.12
CA ALA A 7 7.53 -2.55 6.84
C ALA A 7 8.29 -1.26 6.56
N ILE A 8 7.57 -0.21 6.18
CA ILE A 8 8.14 1.14 5.96
C ILE A 8 7.51 2.06 7.00
N ALA A 9 8.34 2.65 7.86
CA ALA A 9 7.93 3.47 8.99
C ALA A 9 8.74 4.77 9.06
N SER A 10 8.20 5.77 9.74
CA SER A 10 8.89 7.04 10.02
C SER A 10 8.56 7.56 11.41
N GLY A 11 9.51 8.26 12.03
CA GLY A 11 9.30 8.90 13.35
C GLY A 11 8.58 10.25 13.30
N LYS A 12 8.30 10.77 12.09
CA LYS A 12 7.63 12.06 11.88
C LYS A 12 6.80 12.03 10.59
N GLY A 13 5.74 12.82 10.55
CA GLY A 13 4.95 13.08 9.34
C GLY A 13 5.74 13.89 8.30
N GLY A 14 5.41 13.70 7.02
CA GLY A 14 5.98 14.49 5.92
C GLY A 14 7.39 14.10 5.45
N VAL A 15 7.99 13.03 5.98
CA VAL A 15 9.35 12.58 5.56
C VAL A 15 9.37 11.74 4.28
N GLY A 16 8.21 11.54 3.63
CA GLY A 16 8.10 10.79 2.37
C GLY A 16 7.90 9.27 2.53
N LYS A 17 7.52 8.77 3.71
CA LYS A 17 7.22 7.34 3.95
C LYS A 17 6.31 6.74 2.87
N SER A 18 5.18 7.39 2.58
CA SER A 18 4.23 6.89 1.59
C SER A 18 4.78 6.89 0.17
N THR A 19 5.57 7.91 -0.18
CA THR A 19 6.24 8.02 -1.47
C THR A 19 7.25 6.89 -1.69
N VAL A 20 8.02 6.55 -0.66
CA VAL A 20 8.97 5.43 -0.72
C VAL A 20 8.22 4.11 -0.87
N ALA A 21 7.12 3.94 -0.13
CA ALA A 21 6.32 2.71 -0.17
C ALA A 21 5.67 2.46 -1.53
N SER A 22 5.03 3.47 -2.12
CA SER A 22 4.41 3.34 -3.45
C SER A 22 5.44 3.06 -4.54
N ASN A 23 6.54 3.81 -4.58
CA ASN A 23 7.57 3.60 -5.60
C ASN A 23 8.30 2.26 -5.45
N LEU A 24 8.55 1.81 -4.23
CA LEU A 24 9.12 0.48 -4.02
C LEU A 24 8.17 -0.62 -4.51
N ALA A 25 6.87 -0.50 -4.21
CA ALA A 25 5.86 -1.45 -4.67
C ALA A 25 5.79 -1.48 -6.21
N THR A 26 5.71 -0.31 -6.86
CA THR A 26 5.70 -0.17 -8.31
C THR A 26 6.97 -0.73 -8.96
N ALA A 27 8.15 -0.45 -8.40
CA ALA A 27 9.41 -0.97 -8.94
C ALA A 27 9.49 -2.50 -8.85
N LEU A 28 9.07 -3.10 -7.72
CA LEU A 28 9.02 -4.55 -7.57
C LEU A 28 7.99 -5.19 -8.51
N ALA A 29 6.84 -4.56 -8.70
CA ALA A 29 5.82 -5.00 -9.65
C ALA A 29 6.34 -4.93 -11.10
N ALA A 30 7.03 -3.85 -11.47
CA ALA A 30 7.67 -3.68 -12.78
C ALA A 30 8.75 -4.75 -13.05
N GLN A 31 9.35 -5.32 -12.01
CA GLN A 31 10.26 -6.47 -12.10
C GLN A 31 9.53 -7.83 -12.18
N GLY A 32 8.20 -7.84 -12.36
CA GLY A 32 7.39 -9.05 -12.50
C GLY A 32 7.03 -9.74 -11.18
N ARG A 33 7.22 -9.09 -10.02
CA ARG A 33 6.84 -9.66 -8.73
C ARG A 33 5.35 -9.42 -8.46
N LYS A 34 4.71 -10.38 -7.80
CA LYS A 34 3.38 -10.17 -7.19
C LYS A 34 3.56 -9.35 -5.92
N VAL A 35 3.01 -8.13 -5.91
CA VAL A 35 3.17 -7.16 -4.81
C VAL A 35 1.79 -6.77 -4.30
N GLY A 36 1.66 -6.70 -2.97
CA GLY A 36 0.55 -6.04 -2.31
C GLY A 36 1.08 -4.81 -1.56
N LEU A 37 0.31 -3.73 -1.57
CA LEU A 37 0.59 -2.50 -0.84
C LEU A 37 -0.54 -2.24 0.14
N LEU A 38 -0.22 -2.23 1.44
CA LEU A 38 -1.18 -2.00 2.52
C LEU A 38 -0.84 -0.67 3.19
N ASP A 39 -1.80 0.25 3.21
CA ASP A 39 -1.69 1.49 3.99
C ASP A 39 -2.16 1.23 5.42
N ALA A 40 -1.25 1.35 6.38
CA ALA A 40 -1.55 1.30 7.81
C ALA A 40 -1.44 2.69 8.47
N ASP A 41 -1.32 3.75 7.67
CA ASP A 41 -1.29 5.12 8.17
C ASP A 41 -2.70 5.63 8.47
N VAL A 42 -2.93 6.00 9.73
CA VAL A 42 -4.24 6.49 10.20
C VAL A 42 -4.44 7.97 9.83
N LEU A 43 -3.35 8.70 9.55
CA LEU A 43 -3.36 10.17 9.44
C LEU A 43 -3.74 10.68 8.05
N GLY A 44 -3.90 9.83 7.05
CA GLY A 44 -4.46 10.25 5.76
C GLY A 44 -4.38 9.20 4.66
N PRO A 45 -5.28 9.27 3.66
CA PRO A 45 -5.40 8.28 2.60
C PRO A 45 -4.31 8.42 1.53
N SER A 46 -3.06 8.27 1.92
CA SER A 46 -1.90 8.58 1.08
C SER A 46 -1.73 7.60 -0.08
N GLN A 47 -1.92 6.31 0.16
CA GLN A 47 -1.64 5.30 -0.87
C GLN A 47 -2.69 5.26 -1.96
N GLN A 48 -3.98 5.29 -1.63
CA GLN A 48 -5.04 5.31 -2.65
C GLN A 48 -4.89 6.51 -3.62
N LEU A 49 -4.51 7.68 -3.09
CA LEU A 49 -4.26 8.87 -3.90
C LEU A 49 -3.03 8.70 -4.80
N MET A 50 -1.92 8.19 -4.27
CA MET A 50 -0.69 7.95 -5.05
C MET A 50 -0.88 6.89 -6.14
N MET A 51 -1.72 5.88 -5.88
CA MET A 51 -2.04 4.83 -6.85
C MET A 51 -3.15 5.26 -7.84
N GLY A 52 -3.67 6.48 -7.73
CA GLY A 52 -4.67 7.01 -8.67
C GLY A 52 -6.05 6.35 -8.59
N THR A 53 -6.35 5.62 -7.50
CA THR A 53 -7.62 4.93 -7.32
C THR A 53 -8.57 5.68 -6.39
N LYS A 54 -9.86 5.64 -6.72
CA LYS A 54 -10.96 6.09 -5.85
C LYS A 54 -11.70 4.90 -5.21
N GLU A 55 -11.36 3.69 -5.61
CA GLU A 55 -11.95 2.48 -5.07
C GLU A 55 -11.39 2.22 -3.68
N LYS A 56 -12.28 1.86 -2.75
CA LYS A 56 -11.90 1.41 -1.42
C LYS A 56 -11.92 -0.11 -1.39
N PRO A 57 -10.95 -0.77 -0.73
CA PRO A 57 -11.01 -2.20 -0.51
C PRO A 57 -12.30 -2.57 0.21
N LYS A 58 -12.96 -3.62 -0.26
CA LYS A 58 -14.15 -4.19 0.37
C LYS A 58 -13.74 -5.20 1.43
N SER A 59 -14.60 -5.42 2.40
CA SER A 59 -14.42 -6.46 3.40
C SER A 59 -15.80 -6.90 3.88
N ASP A 60 -16.25 -8.06 3.41
CA ASP A 60 -17.57 -8.59 3.74
C ASP A 60 -17.67 -9.02 5.22
N ASP A 61 -16.54 -9.45 5.81
CA ASP A 61 -16.46 -9.96 7.19
C ASP A 61 -15.71 -9.04 8.16
N GLY A 62 -15.19 -7.90 7.69
CA GLY A 62 -14.37 -6.97 8.45
C GLY A 62 -12.98 -7.51 8.83
N LYS A 63 -12.59 -8.70 8.36
CA LYS A 63 -11.31 -9.35 8.68
C LYS A 63 -10.41 -9.48 7.46
N ILE A 64 -10.99 -9.77 6.30
CA ILE A 64 -10.28 -9.93 5.04
C ILE A 64 -10.67 -8.75 4.14
N MET A 65 -9.65 -7.98 3.73
CA MET A 65 -9.83 -6.95 2.72
C MET A 65 -9.55 -7.52 1.34
N ASP A 66 -10.52 -7.35 0.43
CA ASP A 66 -10.33 -7.61 -0.98
C ASP A 66 -9.41 -6.54 -1.58
N PRO A 67 -8.35 -6.94 -2.29
CA PRO A 67 -7.41 -5.99 -2.85
C PRO A 67 -8.04 -5.19 -3.99
N VAL A 68 -7.77 -3.89 -4.00
CA VAL A 68 -8.01 -3.04 -5.17
C VAL A 68 -6.86 -3.24 -6.15
N VAL A 69 -7.17 -3.48 -7.42
CA VAL A 69 -6.18 -3.55 -8.49
C VAL A 69 -5.93 -2.14 -9.01
N ALA A 70 -4.68 -1.68 -8.91
CA ALA A 70 -4.21 -0.38 -9.37
C ALA A 70 -3.10 -0.54 -10.41
#